data_AF-A0AAV3P452-F1
#
_entry.id   AF-A0AAV3P452-F1
#
_cell.length_a   1.000
_cell.length_b   1.000
_cell.length_c   1.000
_cell.angle_alpha   90.00
_cell.angle_beta   90.00
_cell.angle_gamma   90.00
#
_symmetry.space_group_name_H-M   'P 1'
#
loop_
_entity.id
_entity.type
_entity.pdbx_description
1 polymer ?
#
loop_
_entity_poly.entity_id
_entity_poly.type
_entity_poly.pdbx_seq_one_letter_code
_entity_poly.pdbx_strand_id
1 'polypeptide(L)'
;MLRPFLIKAVSASWGSLCLVRFTPQRMMHSRNKKAMEFIAKGWSALKEVDRVIDYCELNDKRLIPLLRTAKEHFELALEVDNSNTHARYWLSKLHLKYHVPGACKAIGAALLVEAAEMGDPDAQYELGCRLRVENDYVQSDQQAFYYIEKAVDQLHPGALYLLGSVYLSGDCVKQDVASALWCFHRASQKGHAGAAVAYGSLLLRGHQVPESLLKFNVKRAPLEKSRRSVRYSDLNPLEMAREQFEIAAKAGSDLGFKWLKRIEEEEKHLLASQATEPVAA
;
A
#
# COMPACT_ATOMS: atom_id res chain seq x y z
N MET A 1 2.04 31.20 84.86
CA MET A 1 3.52 31.18 84.84
C MET A 1 3.94 30.54 83.51
N LEU A 2 4.01 31.25 82.37
CA LEU A 2 5.10 32.10 81.86
C LEU A 2 6.52 31.49 81.95
N ARG A 3 7.00 30.89 80.84
CA ARG A 3 8.22 31.30 80.12
C ARG A 3 8.39 30.50 78.79
N PRO A 4 8.73 31.16 77.66
CA PRO A 4 8.97 30.53 76.36
C PRO A 4 10.47 30.24 76.13
N PHE A 5 10.80 29.18 75.39
CA PHE A 5 12.15 28.94 74.90
C PHE A 5 12.20 29.06 73.37
N LEU A 6 13.16 29.87 72.93
CA LEU A 6 13.47 30.28 71.57
C LEU A 6 13.78 29.10 70.63
N ILE A 7 13.07 29.01 69.52
CA ILE A 7 13.42 28.17 68.38
C ILE A 7 14.47 28.93 67.55
N LYS A 8 15.72 28.45 67.57
CA LYS A 8 16.75 28.86 66.60
C LYS A 8 16.40 28.26 65.24
N ALA A 9 16.12 29.12 64.28
CA ALA A 9 16.04 28.76 62.87
C ALA A 9 17.43 28.32 62.36
N VAL A 10 17.55 27.07 61.94
CA VAL A 10 18.66 26.61 61.10
C VAL A 10 18.13 26.58 59.67
N SER A 11 18.59 27.54 58.87
CA SER A 11 18.39 27.60 57.43
C SER A 11 19.18 26.46 56.77
N ALA A 12 18.54 25.30 56.59
CA ALA A 12 19.05 24.24 55.73
C ALA A 12 18.66 24.55 54.28
N SER A 13 19.68 24.96 53.53
CA SER A 13 19.84 24.89 52.08
C SER A 13 18.79 24.04 51.34
N TRP A 14 18.03 24.70 50.46
CA TRP A 14 17.23 24.05 49.43
C TRP A 14 18.16 23.38 48.41
N GLY A 15 18.50 22.12 48.68
CA GLY A 15 18.99 21.22 47.64
C GLY A 15 17.83 20.84 46.74
N SER A 16 17.77 21.44 45.57
CA SER A 16 16.82 21.18 44.49
C SER A 16 16.73 19.69 44.17
N LEU A 17 15.80 18.98 44.82
CA LEU A 17 15.27 17.72 44.30
C LEU A 17 14.49 18.05 43.03
N CYS A 18 15.20 18.02 41.90
CA CYS A 18 14.62 17.92 40.57
C CYS A 18 13.78 16.65 40.52
N LEU A 19 12.52 16.75 40.94
CA LEU A 19 11.46 15.84 40.54
C LEU A 19 11.40 15.92 39.01
N VAL A 20 12.09 14.99 38.35
CA VAL A 20 11.95 14.73 36.93
C VAL A 20 10.45 14.53 36.71
N ARG A 21 9.79 15.53 36.10
CA ARG A 21 8.42 15.40 35.63
C ARG A 21 8.40 14.18 34.71
N PHE A 22 7.87 13.08 35.22
CA PHE A 22 7.65 11.86 34.48
C PHE A 22 6.66 12.22 33.37
N THR A 23 7.17 12.37 32.15
CA THR A 23 6.35 12.73 30.99
C THR A 23 5.99 11.42 30.28
N PRO A 24 4.76 10.90 30.45
CA PRO A 24 4.34 9.66 29.79
C PRO A 24 4.54 9.73 28.27
N GLN A 25 4.39 10.92 27.68
CA GLN A 25 4.73 11.16 26.27
C GLN A 25 6.17 10.76 25.92
N ARG A 26 7.19 11.14 26.68
CA ARG A 26 8.60 10.83 26.34
C ARG A 26 8.87 9.32 26.35
N MET A 27 8.20 8.59 27.23
CA MET A 27 8.25 7.12 27.27
C MET A 27 7.53 6.49 26.08
N MET A 28 6.33 6.97 25.71
CA MET A 28 5.61 6.51 24.51
C MET A 28 6.42 6.74 23.23
N HIS A 29 7.06 7.91 23.07
CA HIS A 29 7.92 8.18 21.91
C HIS A 29 9.13 7.21 21.85
N SER A 30 9.69 6.84 23.00
CA SER A 30 10.80 5.88 23.05
C SER A 30 10.39 4.44 22.72
N ARG A 31 9.16 4.03 23.09
CA ARG A 31 8.58 2.71 22.78
C ARG A 31 8.27 2.61 21.29
N ASN A 32 7.63 3.63 20.73
CA ASN A 32 7.30 3.67 19.30
C ASN A 32 8.56 3.63 18.43
N LYS A 33 9.63 4.32 18.84
CA LYS A 33 10.92 4.26 18.12
C LYS A 33 11.49 2.84 18.10
N LYS A 34 11.52 2.15 19.24
CA LYS A 34 12.02 0.77 19.34
C LYS A 34 11.16 -0.21 18.54
N ALA A 35 9.84 -0.07 18.59
CA ALA A 35 8.92 -0.90 17.79
C ALA A 35 9.19 -0.71 16.28
N MET A 36 9.39 0.54 15.83
CA MET A 36 9.73 0.83 14.43
C MET A 36 11.10 0.26 14.00
N GLU A 37 12.09 0.25 14.90
CA GLU A 37 13.38 -0.39 14.63
C GLU A 37 13.24 -1.91 14.42
N PHE A 38 12.40 -2.58 15.22
CA PHE A 38 12.10 -4.01 15.02
C PHE A 38 11.34 -4.25 13.72
N ILE A 39 10.33 -3.44 13.41
CA ILE A 39 9.58 -3.53 12.15
C ILE A 39 10.51 -3.36 10.95
N ALA A 40 11.43 -2.39 10.99
CA ALA A 40 12.39 -2.17 9.92
C ALA A 40 13.30 -3.38 9.69
N LYS A 41 13.75 -4.04 10.77
CA LYS A 41 14.54 -5.27 10.69
C LYS A 41 13.72 -6.44 10.12
N GLY A 42 12.48 -6.60 10.58
CA GLY A 42 11.56 -7.61 10.04
C GLY A 42 11.30 -7.43 8.56
N TRP A 43 11.11 -6.18 8.12
CA TRP A 43 10.93 -5.84 6.71
C TRP A 43 12.19 -6.05 5.88
N SER A 44 13.38 -5.79 6.43
CA SER A 44 14.64 -6.05 5.73
C SER A 44 14.83 -7.55 5.43
N ALA A 45 14.46 -8.42 6.37
CA ALA A 45 14.47 -9.87 6.18
C ALA A 45 13.42 -10.31 5.14
N LEU A 46 12.20 -9.77 5.20
CA LEU A 46 11.18 -10.04 4.19
C LEU A 46 11.60 -9.60 2.78
N LYS A 47 12.27 -8.46 2.65
CA LYS A 47 12.77 -7.98 1.36
C LYS A 47 13.82 -8.92 0.76
N GLU A 48 14.63 -9.57 1.59
CA GLU A 48 15.55 -10.62 1.14
C GLU A 48 14.82 -11.87 0.69
N VAL A 49 13.73 -12.25 1.37
CA VAL A 49 12.84 -13.33 0.93
C VAL A 49 12.22 -13.00 -0.44
N ASP A 50 11.67 -11.80 -0.61
CA ASP A 50 11.00 -11.38 -1.84
C ASP A 50 11.96 -11.36 -3.05
N ARG A 51 13.26 -11.14 -2.86
CA ARG A 51 14.26 -11.23 -3.94
C ARG A 51 14.47 -12.63 -4.48
N VAL A 52 14.21 -13.64 -3.66
CA VAL A 52 14.58 -15.04 -3.93
C VAL A 52 13.34 -15.87 -4.22
N ILE A 53 12.16 -15.45 -3.74
CA ILE A 53 10.92 -16.24 -3.82
C ILE A 53 10.47 -16.56 -5.24
N ASP A 54 10.77 -15.71 -6.22
CA ASP A 54 10.42 -15.94 -7.63
C ASP A 54 11.21 -17.09 -8.27
N TYR A 55 12.35 -17.47 -7.67
CA TYR A 55 13.26 -18.50 -8.17
C TYR A 55 13.31 -19.75 -7.28
N CYS A 56 12.50 -19.78 -6.22
CA CYS A 56 12.54 -20.77 -5.16
C CYS A 56 11.16 -21.39 -4.93
N GLU A 57 11.12 -22.65 -4.51
CA GLU A 57 9.87 -23.25 -4.06
C GLU A 57 9.42 -22.55 -2.77
N LEU A 58 8.10 -22.39 -2.60
CA LEU A 58 7.54 -21.69 -1.43
C LEU A 58 7.96 -22.31 -0.08
N ASN A 59 8.33 -23.60 -0.09
CA ASN A 59 8.75 -24.38 1.07
C ASN A 59 10.28 -24.56 1.16
N ASP A 60 11.05 -23.76 0.42
CA ASP A 60 12.50 -23.89 0.41
C ASP A 60 13.11 -23.65 1.79
N LYS A 61 13.88 -24.64 2.25
CA LYS A 61 14.52 -24.63 3.57
C LYS A 61 15.45 -23.44 3.78
N ARG A 62 15.95 -22.84 2.69
CA ARG A 62 16.83 -21.66 2.70
C ARG A 62 16.10 -20.38 3.13
N LEU A 63 14.79 -20.31 2.94
CA LEU A 63 13.97 -19.16 3.34
C LEU A 63 13.60 -19.20 4.83
N ILE A 64 13.63 -20.39 5.44
CA ILE A 64 13.23 -20.61 6.84
C ILE A 64 13.97 -19.69 7.83
N PRO A 65 15.31 -19.49 7.76
CA PRO A 65 16.01 -18.59 8.66
C PRO A 65 15.55 -17.13 8.52
N LEU A 66 15.35 -16.64 7.29
CA LEU A 66 14.91 -15.26 7.03
C LEU A 66 13.46 -15.03 7.48
N LEU A 67 12.59 -16.00 7.23
CA LEU A 67 11.21 -15.94 7.68
C LEU A 67 11.10 -16.01 9.21
N ARG A 68 11.98 -16.80 9.84
CA ARG A 68 12.08 -16.88 11.30
C ARG A 68 12.55 -15.54 11.89
N THR A 69 13.60 -14.92 11.36
CA THR A 69 14.08 -13.61 11.85
C THR A 69 13.03 -12.52 11.64
N ALA A 70 12.32 -12.54 10.51
CA ALA A 70 11.21 -11.63 10.27
C ALA A 70 10.11 -11.79 11.34
N LYS A 71 9.67 -13.03 11.59
CA LYS A 71 8.65 -13.34 12.59
C LYS A 71 9.06 -12.87 13.99
N GLU A 72 10.26 -13.22 14.44
CA GLU A 72 10.79 -12.83 15.76
C GLU A 72 10.81 -11.30 15.92
N HIS A 73 11.17 -10.57 14.88
CA HIS A 73 11.16 -9.10 14.93
C HIS A 73 9.75 -8.50 14.98
N PHE A 74 8.77 -9.05 14.27
CA PHE A 74 7.39 -8.58 14.39
C PHE A 74 6.77 -8.91 15.76
N GLU A 75 7.10 -10.07 16.34
CA GLU A 75 6.69 -10.43 17.70
C GLU A 75 7.27 -9.45 18.73
N LEU A 76 8.58 -9.18 18.66
CA LEU A 76 9.25 -8.18 19.51
C LEU A 76 8.66 -6.77 19.33
N ALA A 77 8.26 -6.41 18.12
CA ALA A 77 7.60 -5.13 17.87
C ALA A 77 6.25 -5.02 18.61
N LEU A 78 5.46 -6.09 18.61
CA LEU A 78 4.16 -6.15 19.30
C LEU A 78 4.30 -6.23 20.82
N GLU A 79 5.37 -6.86 21.33
CA GLU A 79 5.69 -6.83 22.77
C GLU A 79 5.99 -5.40 23.26
N VAL A 80 6.67 -4.61 22.42
CA VAL A 80 7.01 -3.21 22.74
C VAL A 80 5.78 -2.31 22.60
N ASP A 81 5.05 -2.48 21.50
CA ASP A 81 3.87 -1.70 21.13
C ASP A 81 2.78 -2.57 20.50
N ASN A 82 1.87 -3.03 21.35
CA ASN A 82 0.75 -3.88 20.94
C ASN A 82 -0.29 -3.13 20.08
N SER A 83 -0.24 -1.79 20.01
CA SER A 83 -1.15 -0.99 19.18
C SER A 83 -0.70 -0.93 17.71
N ASN A 84 0.48 -1.45 17.38
CA ASN A 84 1.00 -1.41 16.03
C ASN A 84 0.24 -2.37 15.11
N THR A 85 -0.60 -1.81 14.26
CA THR A 85 -1.44 -2.58 13.34
C THR A 85 -0.63 -3.22 12.22
N HIS A 86 0.40 -2.53 11.73
CA HIS A 86 1.25 -2.97 10.63
C HIS A 86 2.08 -4.20 11.00
N ALA A 87 2.70 -4.20 12.18
CA ALA A 87 3.44 -5.37 12.68
C ALA A 87 2.52 -6.58 12.84
N ARG A 88 1.28 -6.35 13.32
CA ARG A 88 0.27 -7.40 13.48
C ARG A 88 -0.18 -7.98 12.14
N TYR A 89 -0.43 -7.14 11.15
CA TYR A 89 -0.74 -7.57 9.77
C TYR A 89 0.39 -8.42 9.18
N TRP A 90 1.65 -7.99 9.29
CA TRP A 90 2.76 -8.77 8.75
C TRP A 90 2.97 -10.11 9.47
N LEU A 91 2.78 -10.14 10.78
CA LEU A 91 2.80 -11.39 11.54
C LEU A 91 1.66 -12.33 11.09
N SER A 92 0.46 -11.80 10.87
CA SER A 92 -0.67 -12.56 10.34
C SER A 92 -0.35 -13.17 8.97
N LYS A 93 0.24 -12.37 8.07
CA LYS A 93 0.64 -12.78 6.73
C LYS A 93 1.74 -13.84 6.74
N LEU A 94 2.71 -13.74 7.66
CA LEU A 94 3.72 -14.77 7.88
C LEU A 94 3.09 -16.11 8.25
N HIS A 95 2.11 -16.12 9.15
CA HIS A 95 1.41 -17.34 9.57
C HIS A 95 0.50 -17.94 8.50
N LEU A 96 -0.08 -17.12 7.63
CA LEU A 96 -1.05 -17.55 6.61
C LEU A 96 -0.41 -17.94 5.29
N LYS A 97 0.59 -17.18 4.82
CA LYS A 97 1.17 -17.31 3.48
C LYS A 97 2.47 -18.12 3.47
N TYR A 98 3.34 -17.95 4.47
CA TYR A 98 4.69 -18.49 4.46
C TYR A 98 4.83 -19.73 5.34
N HIS A 99 5.77 -20.62 5.00
CA HIS A 99 6.10 -21.77 5.84
C HIS A 99 7.11 -21.37 6.92
N VAL A 100 6.61 -20.77 7.99
CA VAL A 100 7.44 -20.34 9.13
C VAL A 100 7.45 -21.40 10.23
N PRO A 101 8.57 -21.61 10.96
CA PRO A 101 8.59 -22.49 12.11
C PRO A 101 7.51 -22.10 13.14
N GLY A 102 6.68 -23.07 13.53
CA GLY A 102 5.54 -22.82 14.42
C GLY A 102 4.43 -21.98 13.77
N ALA A 103 4.27 -22.03 12.45
CA ALA A 103 3.15 -21.38 11.78
C ALA A 103 1.82 -22.07 12.15
N CYS A 104 0.87 -21.28 12.66
CA CYS A 104 -0.50 -21.72 12.88
C CYS A 104 -1.44 -20.80 12.10
N LYS A 105 -2.19 -21.37 11.14
CA LYS A 105 -3.14 -20.61 10.31
C LYS A 105 -4.24 -19.95 11.14
N ALA A 106 -4.68 -20.59 12.23
CA ALA A 106 -5.70 -20.03 13.12
C ALA A 106 -5.21 -18.77 13.83
N ILE A 107 -3.97 -18.77 14.33
CA ILE A 107 -3.33 -17.57 14.92
C ILE A 107 -3.21 -16.48 13.85
N GLY A 108 -2.77 -16.85 12.65
CA GLY A 108 -2.70 -15.92 11.52
C GLY A 108 -4.05 -15.28 11.19
N ALA A 109 -5.13 -16.06 11.15
CA ALA A 109 -6.47 -15.53 10.90
C ALA A 109 -6.94 -14.58 12.02
N ALA A 110 -6.71 -14.95 13.29
CA ALA A 110 -7.05 -14.09 14.43
C ALA A 110 -6.31 -12.74 14.39
N LEU A 111 -4.99 -12.76 14.15
CA LEU A 111 -4.19 -11.55 14.02
C LEU A 111 -4.62 -10.68 12.83
N LEU A 112 -5.08 -11.28 11.74
CA LEU A 112 -5.59 -10.56 10.58
C LEU A 112 -6.89 -9.82 10.91
N VAL A 113 -7.82 -10.49 11.61
CA VAL A 113 -9.08 -9.87 12.07
C VAL A 113 -8.79 -8.72 13.03
N GLU A 114 -7.95 -8.94 14.04
CA GLU A 114 -7.55 -7.88 14.97
C GLU A 114 -6.91 -6.69 14.25
N ALA A 115 -6.01 -6.94 13.29
CA ALA A 115 -5.38 -5.88 12.51
C ALA A 115 -6.40 -5.07 11.69
N ALA A 116 -7.37 -5.75 11.07
CA ALA A 116 -8.43 -5.11 10.29
C ALA A 116 -9.37 -4.28 11.17
N GLU A 117 -9.72 -4.77 12.36
CA GLU A 117 -10.55 -4.08 13.35
C GLU A 117 -9.87 -2.82 13.90
N MET A 118 -8.56 -2.86 14.12
CA MET A 118 -7.80 -1.67 14.53
C MET A 118 -7.58 -0.65 13.40
N GLY A 119 -8.00 -0.97 12.17
CA GLY A 119 -7.99 -0.02 11.06
C GLY A 119 -6.86 -0.20 10.06
N ASP A 120 -6.11 -1.30 10.06
CA ASP A 120 -5.03 -1.48 9.09
C ASP A 120 -5.58 -1.67 7.67
N PRO A 121 -5.21 -0.81 6.70
CA PRO A 121 -5.78 -0.86 5.35
C PRO A 121 -5.37 -2.13 4.59
N ASP A 122 -4.15 -2.64 4.82
CA ASP A 122 -3.67 -3.85 4.16
C ASP A 122 -4.37 -5.08 4.75
N ALA A 123 -4.60 -5.11 6.06
CA ALA A 123 -5.38 -6.18 6.71
C ALA A 123 -6.84 -6.17 6.30
N GLN A 124 -7.48 -5.01 6.21
CA GLN A 124 -8.88 -4.87 5.78
C GLN A 124 -9.07 -5.40 4.35
N TYR A 125 -8.18 -5.02 3.44
CA TYR A 125 -8.20 -5.53 2.08
C TYR A 125 -8.00 -7.05 2.02
N GLU A 126 -6.97 -7.57 2.71
CA GLU A 126 -6.65 -9.00 2.72
C GLU A 126 -7.78 -9.84 3.34
N LEU A 127 -8.40 -9.35 4.43
CA LEU A 127 -9.55 -9.98 5.06
C LEU A 127 -10.76 -9.99 4.13
N GLY A 128 -11.06 -8.86 3.48
CA GLY A 128 -12.12 -8.78 2.47
C GLY A 128 -11.89 -9.74 1.30
N CYS A 129 -10.66 -9.88 0.82
CA CYS A 129 -10.32 -10.84 -0.23
C CYS A 129 -10.51 -12.28 0.23
N ARG A 130 -10.09 -12.62 1.46
CA ARG A 130 -10.29 -13.97 2.02
C ARG A 130 -11.78 -14.31 2.16
N LEU A 131 -12.58 -13.41 2.72
CA LEU A 131 -14.02 -13.61 2.89
C LEU A 131 -14.76 -13.81 1.55
N ARG A 132 -14.25 -13.21 0.47
CA ARG A 132 -14.74 -13.42 -0.91
C ARG A 132 -14.33 -14.76 -1.51
N VAL A 133 -13.15 -15.28 -1.17
CA VAL A 133 -12.62 -16.54 -1.74
C VAL A 133 -13.16 -17.75 -0.98
N GLU A 134 -13.35 -17.62 0.33
CA GLU A 134 -13.67 -18.73 1.22
C GLU A 134 -15.16 -19.13 1.19
N ASN A 135 -16.08 -18.37 0.57
CA ASN A 135 -17.52 -18.63 0.69
C ASN A 135 -18.35 -18.34 -0.57
N ASP A 136 -19.27 -19.27 -0.88
CA ASP A 136 -20.33 -19.17 -1.89
C ASP A 136 -21.63 -18.50 -1.36
N TYR A 137 -21.58 -17.87 -0.17
CA TYR A 137 -22.76 -17.35 0.54
C TYR A 137 -22.83 -15.81 0.55
N VAL A 138 -24.01 -15.28 0.21
CA VAL A 138 -24.32 -13.84 0.08
C VAL A 138 -24.00 -13.00 1.33
N GLN A 139 -24.11 -13.57 2.54
CA GLN A 139 -23.76 -12.84 3.78
C GLN A 139 -22.25 -12.60 3.93
N SER A 140 -21.42 -13.52 3.43
CA SER A 140 -19.96 -13.37 3.43
C SER A 140 -19.54 -12.24 2.48
N ASP A 141 -20.23 -12.10 1.34
CA ASP A 141 -19.97 -11.02 0.38
C ASP A 141 -20.22 -9.64 1.00
N GLN A 142 -21.30 -9.46 1.77
CA GLN A 142 -21.58 -8.20 2.46
C GLN A 142 -20.48 -7.82 3.45
N GLN A 143 -19.99 -8.81 4.23
CA GLN A 143 -18.87 -8.59 5.15
C GLN A 143 -17.57 -8.30 4.40
N ALA A 144 -17.32 -8.99 3.29
CA ALA A 144 -16.15 -8.74 2.45
C ALA A 144 -16.17 -7.31 1.88
N PHE A 145 -17.30 -6.88 1.35
CA PHE A 145 -17.48 -5.51 0.85
C PHE A 145 -17.29 -4.47 1.96
N TYR A 146 -17.82 -4.72 3.16
CA TYR A 146 -17.62 -3.83 4.30
C TYR A 146 -16.14 -3.58 4.62
N TYR A 147 -15.30 -4.62 4.62
CA TYR A 147 -13.86 -4.46 4.84
C TYR A 147 -13.15 -3.82 3.65
N ILE A 148 -13.55 -4.14 2.42
CA ILE A 148 -13.00 -3.51 1.20
C ILE A 148 -13.33 -2.00 1.18
N GLU A 149 -14.55 -1.60 1.55
CA GLU A 149 -14.96 -0.19 1.63
C GLU A 149 -14.11 0.59 2.64
N LYS A 150 -13.87 0.03 3.83
CA LYS A 150 -12.95 0.65 4.80
C LYS A 150 -11.53 0.83 4.26
N ALA A 151 -11.05 -0.14 3.48
CA ALA A 151 -9.74 -0.03 2.83
C ALA A 151 -9.75 1.03 1.71
N VAL A 152 -10.87 1.19 0.99
CA VAL A 152 -11.09 2.26 -0.01
C VAL A 152 -11.07 3.64 0.64
N ASP A 153 -11.71 3.82 1.80
CA ASP A 153 -11.73 5.09 2.54
C ASP A 153 -10.30 5.55 2.91
N GLN A 154 -9.41 4.59 3.12
CA GLN A 154 -7.98 4.80 3.38
C GLN A 154 -7.13 4.90 2.10
N LEU A 155 -7.75 4.87 0.91
CA LEU A 155 -7.11 4.90 -0.40
C LEU A 155 -6.13 3.74 -0.63
N HIS A 156 -6.44 2.55 -0.10
CA HIS A 156 -5.63 1.37 -0.32
C HIS A 156 -5.64 0.96 -1.81
N PRO A 157 -4.47 0.80 -2.46
CA PRO A 157 -4.38 0.53 -3.90
C PRO A 157 -5.15 -0.71 -4.39
N GLY A 158 -5.09 -1.82 -3.65
CA GLY A 158 -5.80 -3.05 -4.01
C GLY A 158 -7.31 -2.90 -3.91
N ALA A 159 -7.78 -2.23 -2.86
CA ALA A 159 -9.21 -2.00 -2.63
C ALA A 159 -9.79 -1.04 -3.68
N LEU A 160 -9.06 0.02 -4.04
CA LEU A 160 -9.42 0.92 -5.12
C LEU A 160 -9.47 0.19 -6.48
N TYR A 161 -8.55 -0.73 -6.74
CA TYR A 161 -8.62 -1.57 -7.94
C TYR A 161 -9.87 -2.44 -7.98
N LEU A 162 -10.22 -3.10 -6.87
CA LEU A 162 -11.44 -3.89 -6.77
C LEU A 162 -12.67 -3.02 -7.00
N LEU A 163 -12.76 -1.85 -6.35
CA LEU A 163 -13.87 -0.93 -6.55
C LEU A 163 -13.97 -0.43 -8.00
N GLY A 164 -12.84 -0.13 -8.64
CA GLY A 164 -12.80 0.24 -10.05
C GLY A 164 -13.31 -0.88 -10.95
N SER A 165 -12.97 -2.15 -10.64
CA SER A 165 -13.48 -3.31 -11.38
C SER A 165 -14.99 -3.47 -11.23
N VAL A 166 -15.53 -3.24 -10.02
CA VAL A 166 -16.97 -3.28 -9.74
C VAL A 166 -17.72 -2.23 -10.56
N TYR A 167 -17.23 -0.98 -10.60
CA TYR A 167 -17.81 0.08 -11.44
C TYR A 167 -17.72 -0.22 -12.94
N LEU A 168 -16.69 -0.93 -13.39
CA LEU A 168 -16.50 -1.30 -14.80
C LEU A 168 -17.45 -2.42 -15.23
N SER A 169 -17.60 -3.45 -14.39
CA SER A 169 -18.49 -4.59 -14.66
C SER A 169 -19.96 -4.23 -14.48
N GLY A 170 -20.26 -3.29 -13.57
CA GLY A 170 -21.63 -3.02 -13.14
C GLY A 170 -22.19 -4.09 -12.20
N ASP A 171 -21.31 -4.84 -11.54
CA ASP A 171 -21.69 -5.84 -10.54
C ASP A 171 -22.14 -5.09 -9.28
N CYS A 172 -23.37 -5.30 -8.82
CA CYS A 172 -23.95 -4.64 -7.63
C CYS A 172 -24.17 -3.11 -7.71
N VAL A 173 -23.54 -2.39 -8.65
CA VAL A 173 -23.69 -0.93 -8.87
C VAL A 173 -23.91 -0.64 -10.35
N LYS A 174 -24.56 0.48 -10.69
CA LYS A 174 -24.67 0.91 -12.09
C LYS A 174 -23.27 1.11 -12.68
N GLN A 175 -23.08 0.62 -13.90
CA GLN A 175 -21.83 0.76 -14.62
C GLN A 175 -21.47 2.25 -14.77
N ASP A 176 -20.27 2.60 -14.29
CA ASP A 176 -19.75 3.97 -14.36
C ASP A 176 -18.25 3.95 -14.68
N VAL A 177 -17.95 4.13 -15.97
CA VAL A 177 -16.58 4.15 -16.48
C VAL A 177 -15.78 5.33 -15.94
N ALA A 178 -16.41 6.47 -15.64
CA ALA A 178 -15.70 7.65 -15.12
C ALA A 178 -15.23 7.41 -13.68
N SER A 179 -16.09 6.79 -12.86
CA SER A 179 -15.72 6.39 -11.49
C SER A 179 -14.67 5.27 -11.48
N ALA A 180 -14.76 4.31 -12.42
CA ALA A 180 -13.72 3.29 -12.60
C ALA A 180 -12.36 3.90 -12.96
N LEU A 181 -12.32 4.84 -13.91
CA LEU A 181 -11.11 5.57 -14.29
C LEU A 181 -10.48 6.31 -13.11
N TRP A 182 -11.31 6.93 -12.26
CA TRP A 182 -10.83 7.59 -11.05
C TRP A 182 -10.18 6.62 -10.07
N CYS A 183 -10.82 5.48 -9.83
CA CYS A 183 -10.32 4.45 -8.93
C CYS A 183 -8.98 3.88 -9.43
N PHE A 184 -8.91 3.53 -10.72
CA PHE A 184 -7.68 2.97 -11.30
C PHE A 184 -6.53 3.97 -11.34
N HIS A 185 -6.81 5.24 -11.65
CA HIS A 185 -5.79 6.30 -11.61
C HIS A 185 -5.23 6.49 -10.21
N ARG A 186 -6.07 6.49 -9.18
CA ARG A 186 -5.62 6.60 -7.78
C ARG A 186 -4.79 5.40 -7.34
N ALA A 187 -5.20 4.19 -7.71
CA ALA A 187 -4.46 2.97 -7.41
C ALA A 187 -3.14 2.90 -8.18
N SER A 188 -3.09 3.32 -9.45
CA SER A 188 -1.86 3.31 -10.25
C SER A 188 -0.83 4.30 -9.72
N GLN A 189 -1.26 5.46 -9.22
CA GLN A 189 -0.39 6.43 -8.55
C GLN A 189 0.27 5.88 -7.28
N LYS A 190 -0.33 4.86 -6.66
CA LYS A 190 0.23 4.14 -5.51
C LYS A 190 1.06 2.92 -5.93
N GLY A 191 1.29 2.73 -7.24
CA GLY A 191 2.11 1.64 -7.79
C GLY A 191 1.36 0.34 -8.02
N HIS A 192 0.02 0.33 -7.99
CA HIS A 192 -0.74 -0.89 -8.23
C HIS A 192 -0.68 -1.30 -9.70
N ALA A 193 0.06 -2.37 -9.99
CA ALA A 193 0.26 -2.92 -11.34
C ALA A 193 -1.04 -3.13 -12.12
N GLY A 194 -2.00 -3.88 -11.55
CA GLY A 194 -3.25 -4.21 -12.22
C GLY A 194 -4.11 -2.98 -12.53
N ALA A 195 -4.04 -1.95 -11.67
CA ALA A 195 -4.79 -0.71 -11.88
C ALA A 195 -4.13 0.15 -12.97
N ALA A 196 -2.81 0.18 -13.01
CA ALA A 196 -2.08 0.88 -14.06
C ALA A 196 -2.34 0.26 -15.44
N VAL A 197 -2.36 -1.08 -15.54
CA VAL A 197 -2.75 -1.77 -16.78
C VAL A 197 -4.21 -1.48 -17.14
N ALA A 198 -5.13 -1.57 -16.18
CA ALA A 198 -6.56 -1.29 -16.42
C ALA A 198 -6.78 0.14 -16.92
N TYR A 199 -6.18 1.14 -16.25
CA TYR A 199 -6.26 2.54 -16.65
C TYR A 199 -5.64 2.78 -18.03
N GLY A 200 -4.42 2.27 -18.30
CA GLY A 200 -3.78 2.37 -19.61
C GLY A 200 -4.61 1.74 -20.73
N SER A 201 -5.24 0.59 -20.47
CA SER A 201 -6.12 -0.07 -21.44
C SER A 201 -7.39 0.73 -21.74
N LEU A 202 -7.96 1.41 -20.75
CA LEU A 202 -9.13 2.28 -20.95
C LEU A 202 -8.77 3.54 -21.73
N LEU A 203 -7.57 4.09 -21.52
CA LEU A 203 -7.06 5.22 -22.31
C LEU A 203 -6.89 4.85 -23.79
N LEU A 204 -6.34 3.67 -24.09
CA LEU A 204 -6.19 3.20 -25.47
C LEU A 204 -7.53 2.91 -26.16
N ARG A 205 -8.57 2.53 -25.40
CA ARG A 205 -9.93 2.37 -25.92
C ARG A 205 -10.63 3.70 -26.22
N GLY A 206 -10.01 4.84 -25.93
CA GLY A 206 -10.55 6.16 -26.22
C GLY A 206 -11.62 6.64 -25.24
N HIS A 207 -11.71 6.03 -24.04
CA HIS A 207 -12.62 6.53 -23.02
C HIS A 207 -12.20 7.93 -22.55
N GLN A 208 -13.17 8.85 -22.48
CA GLN A 208 -12.90 10.22 -22.05
C GLN A 208 -12.51 10.24 -20.58
N VAL A 209 -11.30 10.75 -20.31
CA VAL A 209 -10.82 10.94 -18.95
C VAL A 209 -11.57 12.11 -18.35
N PRO A 210 -12.24 11.95 -17.19
CA PRO A 210 -12.94 13.06 -16.57
C PRO A 210 -11.98 14.20 -16.24
N GLU A 211 -12.41 15.44 -16.49
CA GLU A 211 -11.58 16.65 -16.33
C GLU A 211 -10.96 16.80 -14.92
N SER A 212 -11.61 16.21 -13.91
CA SER A 212 -11.14 16.18 -12.53
C SER A 212 -9.79 15.45 -12.38
N LEU A 213 -9.53 14.40 -13.18
CA LEU A 213 -8.27 13.64 -13.15
C LEU A 213 -7.13 14.39 -13.88
N LEU A 214 -7.47 15.13 -14.93
CA LEU A 214 -6.51 15.93 -15.72
C LEU A 214 -5.91 17.07 -14.90
N LYS A 215 -6.73 17.77 -14.10
CA LYS A 215 -6.25 18.83 -13.19
C LYS A 215 -5.25 18.32 -12.14
N PHE A 216 -5.35 17.04 -11.75
CA PHE A 216 -4.45 16.42 -10.78
C PHE A 216 -3.08 16.06 -11.39
N ASN A 217 -3.02 15.65 -12.66
CA ASN A 217 -1.77 15.33 -13.35
C ASN A 217 -0.90 16.58 -13.59
N VAL A 218 -1.50 17.73 -13.94
CA VAL A 218 -0.77 18.99 -14.21
C VAL A 218 0.02 19.49 -13.00
N LYS A 219 -0.45 19.25 -11.77
CA LYS A 219 0.26 19.66 -10.54
C LYS A 219 1.48 18.80 -10.20
N ARG A 220 1.65 17.64 -10.83
CA ARG A 220 2.69 16.64 -10.52
C ARG A 220 3.85 16.61 -11.51
N ALA A 221 3.74 17.28 -12.67
CA ALA A 221 4.88 17.43 -13.57
C ALA A 221 6.02 18.17 -12.87
N PRO A 222 7.29 17.75 -13.01
CA PRO A 222 8.43 18.47 -12.46
C PRO A 222 8.41 19.94 -12.89
N LEU A 223 8.58 20.84 -11.94
CA LEU A 223 8.59 22.30 -12.13
C LEU A 223 9.66 22.82 -13.11
N GLU A 224 10.45 21.97 -13.75
CA GLU A 224 11.48 22.35 -14.72
C GLU A 224 10.96 22.64 -16.13
N LYS A 225 9.71 22.28 -16.46
CA LYS A 225 9.08 22.68 -17.75
C LYS A 225 7.60 23.02 -17.60
N SER A 226 7.24 24.07 -16.87
CA SER A 226 5.90 24.65 -17.07
C SER A 226 5.77 26.14 -16.71
N ARG A 227 6.06 26.98 -17.71
CA ARG A 227 5.17 28.11 -18.07
C ARG A 227 4.54 27.80 -19.43
N ARG A 228 3.86 26.66 -19.57
CA ARG A 228 2.88 26.44 -20.63
C ARG A 228 1.71 25.67 -20.04
N SER A 229 0.56 26.32 -20.00
CA SER A 229 -0.73 25.68 -19.75
C SER A 229 -0.90 24.58 -20.79
N VAL A 230 -0.54 23.34 -20.45
CA VAL A 230 -0.75 22.17 -21.31
C VAL A 230 -2.25 22.04 -21.50
N ARG A 231 -2.74 22.31 -22.72
CA ARG A 231 -4.15 22.16 -23.05
C ARG A 231 -4.43 20.67 -23.25
N TYR A 232 -5.68 20.28 -23.03
CA TYR A 232 -6.19 18.92 -23.26
C TYR A 232 -5.87 18.38 -24.67
N SER A 233 -5.70 19.26 -25.65
CA SER A 233 -5.29 18.96 -27.03
C SER A 233 -3.86 18.39 -27.18
N ASP A 234 -3.02 18.50 -26.15
CA ASP A 234 -1.60 18.18 -26.24
C ASP A 234 -1.23 16.86 -25.50
N LEU A 235 -2.18 16.22 -24.82
CA LEU A 235 -1.96 14.97 -24.10
C LEU A 235 -2.35 13.79 -24.98
N ASN A 236 -1.36 13.15 -25.62
CA ASN A 236 -1.55 11.94 -26.39
C ASN A 236 -2.05 10.80 -25.47
N PRO A 237 -3.25 10.23 -25.69
CA PRO A 237 -3.74 9.10 -24.89
C PRO A 237 -2.79 7.90 -24.89
N LEU A 238 -2.03 7.75 -25.98
CA LEU A 238 -0.99 6.72 -26.15
C LEU A 238 0.20 6.94 -25.21
N GLU A 239 0.69 8.17 -25.05
CA GLU A 239 1.77 8.49 -24.11
C GLU A 239 1.31 8.28 -22.67
N MET A 240 0.10 8.73 -22.34
CA MET A 240 -0.48 8.49 -21.01
C MET A 240 -0.65 7.00 -20.73
N ALA A 241 -1.08 6.20 -21.72
CA ALA A 241 -1.17 4.75 -21.55
C ALA A 241 0.21 4.10 -21.36
N ARG A 242 1.22 4.56 -22.12
CA ARG A 242 2.61 4.10 -22.00
C ARG A 242 3.18 4.35 -20.60
N GLU A 243 3.00 5.55 -20.04
CA GLU A 243 3.42 5.86 -18.66
C GLU A 243 2.81 4.87 -17.64
N GLN A 244 1.56 4.48 -17.85
CA GLN A 244 0.86 3.56 -16.94
C GLN A 244 1.37 2.13 -17.11
N PHE A 245 1.67 1.70 -18.33
CA PHE A 245 2.31 0.41 -18.55
C PHE A 245 3.75 0.37 -18.01
N GLU A 246 4.48 1.48 -18.03
CA GLU A 246 5.78 1.60 -17.36
C GLU A 246 5.65 1.48 -15.84
N ILE A 247 4.63 2.10 -15.23
CA ILE A 247 4.33 1.92 -13.80
C ILE A 247 4.03 0.45 -13.50
N ALA A 248 3.22 -0.21 -14.33
CA ALA A 248 2.92 -1.63 -14.18
C ALA A 248 4.17 -2.51 -14.33
N ALA A 249 5.04 -2.21 -15.30
CA ALA A 249 6.29 -2.92 -15.53
C ALA A 249 7.26 -2.76 -14.35
N LYS A 250 7.41 -1.54 -13.81
CA LYS A 250 8.21 -1.27 -12.59
C LYS A 250 7.68 -2.00 -11.37
N ALA A 251 6.36 -2.22 -11.31
CA ALA A 251 5.71 -3.02 -10.28
C ALA A 251 5.81 -4.55 -10.52
N GLY A 252 6.53 -5.00 -11.55
CA GLY A 252 6.77 -6.42 -11.85
C GLY A 252 5.66 -7.10 -12.64
N SER A 253 4.78 -6.36 -13.32
CA SER A 253 3.68 -6.96 -14.09
C SER A 253 4.10 -7.38 -15.50
N ASP A 254 4.00 -8.68 -15.80
CA ASP A 254 4.21 -9.23 -17.15
C ASP A 254 3.30 -8.60 -18.20
N LEU A 255 2.04 -8.31 -17.82
CA LEU A 255 1.08 -7.65 -18.71
C LEU A 255 1.55 -6.24 -19.07
N GLY A 256 2.14 -5.50 -18.11
CA GLY A 256 2.73 -4.19 -18.38
C GLY A 256 3.82 -4.28 -19.45
N PHE A 257 4.74 -5.25 -19.34
CA PHE A 257 5.78 -5.48 -20.35
C PHE A 257 5.21 -5.87 -21.72
N LYS A 258 4.17 -6.72 -21.76
CA LYS A 258 3.51 -7.10 -23.02
C LYS A 258 2.87 -5.89 -23.71
N TRP A 259 2.21 -5.02 -22.96
CA TRP A 259 1.60 -3.79 -23.49
C TRP A 259 2.67 -2.83 -24.03
N LEU A 260 3.79 -2.65 -23.34
CA LEU A 260 4.89 -1.81 -23.83
C LEU A 260 5.49 -2.33 -25.14
N LYS A 261 5.76 -3.65 -25.22
CA LYS A 261 6.27 -4.27 -26.45
C LYS A 261 5.31 -4.07 -27.62
N ARG A 262 4.01 -4.24 -27.38
CA ARG A 262 2.99 -4.03 -28.40
C ARG A 262 2.98 -2.60 -28.93
N ILE A 263 3.08 -1.60 -28.04
CA ILE A 263 3.15 -0.18 -28.45
C ILE A 263 4.40 0.05 -29.30
N GLU A 264 5.57 -0.48 -28.90
CA GLU A 264 6.81 -0.35 -29.67
C GLU A 264 6.73 -1.02 -31.06
N GLU A 265 6.06 -2.16 -31.17
CA GLU A 265 5.82 -2.86 -32.44
C GLU A 265 4.90 -2.05 -33.36
N GLU A 266 3.81 -1.49 -32.82
CA GLU A 266 2.87 -0.64 -33.56
C GLU A 266 3.55 0.66 -34.03
N GLU A 267 4.39 1.29 -33.19
CA GLU A 267 5.21 2.46 -33.55
C GLU A 267 6.19 2.14 -34.69
N LYS A 268 6.88 0.99 -34.63
CA LYS A 268 7.79 0.54 -35.71
C LYS A 268 7.04 0.27 -37.01
N HIS A 269 5.86 -0.33 -36.94
CA HIS A 269 5.03 -0.61 -38.12
C HIS A 269 4.54 0.69 -38.79
N LEU A 270 4.15 1.69 -37.99
CA LEU A 270 3.77 3.02 -38.49
C LEU A 270 4.94 3.71 -39.20
N LEU A 271 6.13 3.71 -38.59
CA LEU A 271 7.34 4.25 -39.21
C LEU A 271 7.72 3.54 -40.51
N ALA A 272 7.57 2.21 -40.55
CA ALA A 272 7.82 1.43 -41.75
C ALA A 272 6.81 1.75 -42.87
N SER A 273 5.52 1.91 -42.53
CA SER A 273 4.48 2.27 -43.51
C SER A 273 4.66 3.67 -44.10
N GLN A 274 5.09 4.64 -43.29
CA GLN A 274 5.40 6.02 -43.74
C GLN A 274 6.64 6.08 -44.63
N ALA A 275 7.63 5.18 -44.42
CA ALA A 275 8.81 5.08 -45.27
C ALA A 275 8.52 4.46 -46.64
N THR A 276 7.39 3.76 -46.79
CA THR A 276 6.99 3.09 -48.03
C THR A 276 5.99 3.87 -48.89
N GLU A 277 5.50 5.03 -48.45
CA GLU A 277 4.67 5.89 -49.30
C GLU A 277 5.59 6.58 -50.34
N PRO A 278 5.50 6.23 -51.65
CA PRO A 278 6.21 6.99 -52.67
C PRO A 278 5.61 8.39 -52.71
N VAL A 279 6.46 9.40 -52.60
CA VAL A 279 6.11 10.80 -52.87
C VAL A 279 5.63 10.87 -54.32
N ALA A 280 4.31 10.80 -54.53
CA ALA A 280 3.68 11.00 -55.82
C ALA A 280 3.81 12.49 -56.15
N ALA A 281 4.85 12.80 -56.94
CA ALA A 281 5.05 14.07 -57.62
C ALA A 281 4.28 14.09 -58.95
#